data_AF-A0A7W1KNZ2-F1
#
_entry.id   AF-A0A7W1KNZ2-F1
#
_cell.length_a   1.000
_cell.length_b   1.000
_cell.length_c   1.000
_cell.angle_alpha   90.00
_cell.angle_beta   90.00
_cell.angle_gamma   90.00
#
_symmetry.space_group_name_H-M   'P 1'
#
loop_
_entity.id
_entity.type
_entity.pdbx_description
1 polymer ?
#
loop_
_entity_poly.entity_id
_entity_poly.type
_entity_poly.pdbx_seq_one_letter_code
_entity_poly.pdbx_strand_id
1 'polypeptide(L)'
;MQIPALMLPLSLTIGAALRPCVPALAQVASDSAAVAGAVKRYHDALAEGDSAAALALLSPNVIIMESGSVESLREYRSHHLAADIAFTRAMKETRSPVQVKV
;
A
#
# COMPACT_ATOMS: atom_id res chain seq x y z
N MET A 1 1.59 73.83 13.60
CA MET A 1 3.02 73.84 13.95
C MET A 1 3.23 72.88 15.13
N GLN A 2 4.29 72.08 15.03
CA GLN A 2 4.94 71.24 16.06
C GLN A 2 4.23 69.97 16.57
N ILE A 3 4.90 68.85 16.29
CA ILE A 3 4.71 67.45 16.76
C ILE A 3 5.24 67.32 18.21
N PRO A 4 4.77 66.32 18.98
CA PRO A 4 5.75 65.38 19.50
C PRO A 4 5.38 63.93 19.23
N ALA A 5 6.41 63.19 18.81
CA ALA A 5 6.41 61.76 18.60
C ALA A 5 6.48 61.06 19.95
N LEU A 6 5.79 59.93 20.10
CA LEU A 6 6.21 58.91 21.06
C LEU A 6 5.76 57.50 20.61
N MET A 7 6.73 56.79 20.05
CA MET A 7 7.07 55.38 20.26
C MET A 7 5.94 54.37 20.52
N LEU A 8 5.62 53.57 19.50
CA LEU A 8 5.04 52.22 19.66
C LEU A 8 6.07 51.29 20.32
N PRO A 9 5.65 50.40 21.24
CA PRO A 9 6.27 49.09 21.36
C PRO A 9 5.51 48.09 20.47
N LEU A 10 6.20 47.62 19.43
CA LEU A 10 5.85 46.41 18.69
C LEU A 10 6.01 45.21 19.63
N SER A 11 4.95 44.80 20.31
CA SER A 11 4.92 43.52 21.04
C SER A 11 4.82 42.38 20.02
N LEU A 12 5.98 41.85 19.61
CA LEU A 12 6.08 40.60 18.88
C LEU A 12 5.88 39.44 19.89
N THR A 13 4.64 39.02 20.08
CA THR A 13 4.35 37.74 20.75
C THR A 13 4.77 36.61 19.83
N ILE A 14 5.98 36.10 20.03
CA ILE A 14 6.43 34.81 19.49
C ILE A 14 5.64 33.72 20.23
N GLY A 15 4.42 33.47 19.75
CA GLY A 15 3.68 32.26 20.10
C GLY A 15 4.30 31.09 19.36
N ALA A 16 5.35 30.50 19.92
CA ALA A 16 5.84 29.19 19.49
C ALA A 16 4.73 28.17 19.77
N ALA A 17 3.88 27.94 18.79
CA ALA A 17 2.95 26.81 18.81
C ALA A 17 3.80 25.54 18.82
N LEU A 18 4.03 25.00 20.01
CA LEU A 18 4.45 23.62 20.19
C LEU A 18 3.34 22.77 19.58
N ARG A 19 3.49 22.44 18.29
CA ARG A 19 2.78 21.32 17.70
C ARG A 19 3.11 20.13 18.59
N PRO A 20 2.12 19.51 19.27
CA PRO A 20 2.38 18.21 19.87
C PRO A 20 2.87 17.34 18.72
N CYS A 21 4.09 16.82 18.83
CA CYS A 21 4.46 15.62 18.10
C CYS A 21 3.57 14.53 18.70
N VAL A 22 2.33 14.44 18.22
CA VAL A 22 1.57 13.21 18.34
C VAL A 22 2.41 12.22 17.56
N PRO A 23 3.04 11.21 18.20
CA PRO A 23 3.55 10.10 17.42
C PRO A 23 2.33 9.62 16.64
N ALA A 24 2.47 9.54 15.31
CA ALA A 24 1.55 8.71 14.56
C ALA A 24 1.66 7.35 15.24
N LEU A 25 0.65 6.99 16.04
CA LEU A 25 0.42 5.62 16.42
C LEU A 25 0.31 4.95 15.06
N ALA A 26 1.43 4.35 14.62
CA ALA A 26 1.40 3.36 13.57
C ALA A 26 0.40 2.36 14.12
N GLN A 27 -0.85 2.48 13.67
CA GLN A 27 -1.90 1.53 13.95
C GLN A 27 -1.22 0.20 13.67
N VAL A 28 -0.96 -0.59 14.72
CA VAL A 28 -0.40 -1.92 14.55
C VAL A 28 -1.42 -2.57 13.65
N ALA A 29 -1.08 -2.69 12.37
CA ALA A 29 -1.94 -3.35 11.42
C ALA A 29 -2.14 -4.71 12.07
N SER A 30 -3.38 -5.06 12.39
CA SER A 30 -3.66 -6.44 12.72
C SER A 30 -3.06 -7.26 11.58
N ASP A 31 -2.43 -8.39 11.88
CA ASP A 31 -1.76 -9.20 10.86
C ASP A 31 -2.68 -9.41 9.64
N SER A 32 -3.98 -9.54 9.87
CA SER A 32 -5.04 -9.59 8.84
C SER A 32 -5.08 -8.38 7.90
N ALA A 33 -4.92 -7.14 8.38
CA ALA A 33 -4.92 -5.96 7.53
C ALA A 33 -3.68 -5.89 6.62
N ALA A 34 -2.52 -6.26 7.17
CA ALA A 34 -1.28 -6.32 6.39
C ALA A 34 -1.34 -7.43 5.32
N VAL A 35 -1.85 -8.61 5.68
CA VAL A 35 -2.08 -9.73 4.77
C VAL A 35 -3.09 -9.36 3.68
N ALA A 36 -4.23 -8.77 4.03
CA ALA A 36 -5.22 -8.31 3.05
C ALA A 36 -4.63 -7.28 2.07
N GLY A 37 -3.78 -6.38 2.57
CA GLY A 37 -3.06 -5.42 1.73
C GLY A 37 -2.08 -6.09 0.76
N ALA A 38 -1.37 -7.14 1.18
CA ALA A 38 -0.47 -7.89 0.30
C ALA A 38 -1.23 -8.62 -0.82
N VAL A 39 -2.34 -9.29 -0.48
CA VAL A 39 -3.21 -9.95 -1.46
C VAL A 39 -3.76 -8.94 -2.47
N LYS A 40 -4.23 -7.77 -2.00
CA LYS A 40 -4.71 -6.72 -2.90
C LYS A 40 -3.63 -6.26 -3.88
N ARG A 41 -2.42 -5.93 -3.37
CA ARG A 41 -1.31 -5.48 -4.21
C ARG A 41 -0.90 -6.52 -5.26
N TYR A 42 -0.94 -7.80 -4.92
CA TYR A 42 -0.65 -8.87 -5.89
C TYR A 42 -1.67 -8.86 -7.05
N HIS A 43 -2.96 -8.79 -6.73
CA HIS A 43 -4.01 -8.72 -7.75
C HIS A 43 -3.97 -7.43 -8.57
N ASP A 44 -3.67 -6.29 -7.93
CA ASP A 44 -3.50 -5.01 -8.63
C ASP A 44 -2.34 -5.12 -9.64
N ALA A 45 -1.21 -5.71 -9.25
CA ALA A 45 -0.06 -5.91 -10.15
C ALA A 45 -0.42 -6.77 -11.38
N LEU A 46 -1.22 -7.83 -11.21
CA LEU A 46 -1.70 -8.63 -12.35
C LEU A 46 -2.61 -7.81 -13.28
N ALA A 47 -3.51 -7.01 -12.71
CA ALA A 47 -4.43 -6.15 -13.48
C ALA A 47 -3.69 -5.02 -14.22
N GLU A 48 -2.60 -4.51 -13.66
CA GLU A 48 -1.74 -3.51 -14.29
C GLU A 48 -0.75 -4.13 -15.30
N GLY A 49 -0.54 -5.45 -15.24
CA GLY A 49 0.46 -6.16 -16.01
C GLY A 49 1.88 -5.99 -15.50
N ASP A 50 2.06 -5.55 -14.26
CA ASP A 50 3.36 -5.40 -13.60
C ASP A 50 3.84 -6.75 -13.04
N SER A 51 4.43 -7.55 -13.93
CA SER A 51 5.04 -8.83 -13.56
C SER A 51 6.12 -8.69 -12.49
N ALA A 52 6.86 -7.58 -12.43
CA ALA A 52 7.93 -7.40 -11.46
C ALA A 52 7.36 -7.17 -10.05
N ALA A 53 6.35 -6.32 -9.93
CA ALA A 53 5.64 -6.09 -8.67
C ALA A 53 4.93 -7.36 -8.18
N ALA A 54 4.30 -8.13 -9.08
CA ALA A 54 3.68 -9.40 -8.73
C ALA A 54 4.71 -10.39 -8.14
N LEU A 55 5.86 -10.57 -8.83
CA LEU A 55 6.91 -11.48 -8.38
C LEU A 55 7.59 -11.04 -7.07
N ALA A 56 7.70 -9.72 -6.83
CA ALA A 56 8.29 -9.19 -5.60
C ALA A 56 7.46 -9.50 -4.33
N LEU A 57 6.17 -9.82 -4.49
CA LEU A 57 5.27 -10.18 -3.38
C LEU A 57 5.28 -11.69 -3.08
N LEU A 58 5.91 -12.50 -3.94
CA LEU A 58 5.97 -13.95 -3.78
C LEU A 58 7.24 -14.36 -3.03
N SER A 59 7.10 -15.35 -2.16
CA SER A 59 8.25 -16.01 -1.55
C SER A 59 9.13 -16.66 -2.63
N PRO A 60 10.47 -16.64 -2.49
CA PRO A 60 11.36 -17.42 -3.36
C PRO A 60 11.02 -18.92 -3.43
N ASN A 61 10.36 -19.44 -2.39
CA ASN A 61 9.92 -20.82 -2.25
C ASN A 61 8.39 -20.98 -2.41
N VAL A 62 7.71 -20.04 -3.08
CA VAL A 62 6.26 -20.17 -3.32
C VAL A 62 5.97 -21.43 -4.13
N ILE A 63 4.87 -22.08 -3.77
CA ILE A 63 4.27 -23.18 -4.51
C ILE A 63 2.93 -22.69 -5.04
N ILE A 64 2.74 -22.79 -6.35
CA ILE A 64 1.52 -22.38 -7.03
C ILE A 64 0.80 -23.65 -7.49
N MET A 65 -0.47 -23.77 -7.12
CA MET A 65 -1.30 -24.93 -7.40
C MET A 65 -2.50 -24.49 -8.23
N GLU A 66 -2.65 -25.05 -9.42
CA GLU A 66 -3.79 -24.82 -10.29
C GLU A 66 -4.19 -26.11 -11.00
N SER A 67 -5.47 -26.48 -10.90
CA SER A 67 -6.04 -27.63 -11.62
C SER A 67 -5.26 -28.94 -11.47
N GLY A 68 -4.60 -29.14 -10.32
CA GLY A 68 -3.80 -30.34 -10.01
C GLY A 68 -2.33 -30.27 -10.44
N SER A 69 -1.89 -29.17 -11.06
CA SER A 69 -0.47 -28.92 -11.37
C SER A 69 0.19 -28.11 -10.25
N VAL A 70 1.48 -28.37 -10.02
CA VAL A 70 2.31 -27.69 -9.03
C VAL A 70 3.47 -27.01 -9.73
N GLU A 71 3.69 -25.73 -9.43
CA GLU A 71 4.78 -24.95 -9.99
C GLU A 71 5.61 -24.26 -8.91
N SER A 72 6.92 -24.21 -9.15
CA SER A 72 7.84 -23.32 -8.46
C SER A 72 7.74 -21.88 -8.98
N LEU A 73 8.30 -20.92 -8.23
CA LEU A 73 8.39 -19.52 -8.68
C LEU A 73 9.01 -19.37 -10.08
N ARG A 74 10.03 -20.19 -10.39
CA ARG A 74 10.73 -20.13 -11.69
C ARG A 74 9.82 -20.56 -12.84
N GLU A 75 9.06 -21.65 -12.64
CA GLU A 75 8.13 -22.19 -13.65
C GLU A 75 6.96 -21.23 -13.86
N TYR A 76 6.39 -20.72 -12.77
CA TYR A 76 5.33 -19.72 -12.82
C TYR A 76 5.76 -18.48 -13.60
N ARG A 77 6.95 -17.95 -13.27
CA ARG A 77 7.51 -16.79 -13.96
C ARG A 77 7.73 -17.03 -15.45
N SER A 78 8.21 -18.21 -15.83
CA SER A 78 8.54 -18.49 -17.23
C SER A 78 7.30 -18.77 -18.09
N HIS A 79 6.21 -19.26 -17.50
CA HIS A 79 5.06 -19.76 -18.26
C HIS A 79 3.73 -19.12 -17.82
N HIS A 80 3.26 -19.42 -16.61
CA HIS A 80 1.88 -19.12 -16.19
C HIS A 80 1.60 -17.63 -15.94
N LEU A 81 2.56 -16.88 -15.37
CA LEU A 81 2.34 -15.48 -14.99
C LEU A 81 1.87 -14.60 -16.17
N ALA A 82 2.39 -14.83 -17.37
CA ALA A 82 1.98 -14.07 -18.54
C ALA A 82 0.52 -14.34 -18.94
N ALA A 83 0.06 -15.59 -18.79
CA ALA A 83 -1.32 -15.97 -19.06
C ALA A 83 -2.28 -15.39 -18.02
N ASP A 84 -1.92 -15.42 -16.73
CA ASP A 84 -2.70 -14.81 -15.65
C ASP A 84 -2.90 -13.31 -15.86
N ILE A 85 -1.81 -12.59 -16.18
CA ILE A 85 -1.87 -11.16 -16.49
C ILE A 85 -2.80 -10.90 -17.68
N ALA A 86 -2.66 -11.69 -18.75
CA ALA A 86 -3.50 -11.54 -19.94
C ALA A 86 -4.98 -11.79 -19.63
N PHE A 87 -5.28 -12.81 -18.82
CA PHE A 87 -6.62 -13.13 -18.38
C PHE A 87 -7.22 -12.02 -17.52
N THR A 88 -6.53 -11.60 -16.45
CA THR A 88 -7.01 -10.56 -15.53
C THR A 88 -7.29 -9.25 -16.27
N ARG A 89 -6.41 -8.86 -17.21
CA ARG A 89 -6.60 -7.64 -18.00
C ARG A 89 -7.77 -7.70 -18.98
N ALA A 90 -8.17 -8.90 -19.40
CA ALA A 90 -9.29 -9.09 -20.32
C ALA A 90 -10.66 -9.05 -19.62
N MET A 91 -10.69 -9.14 -18.29
CA MET A 91 -11.92 -9.30 -17.51
C MET A 91 -12.26 -8.04 -16.71
N LYS A 92 -13.56 -7.81 -16.49
CA LYS A 92 -14.04 -6.85 -15.48
C LYS A 92 -14.30 -7.62 -14.19
N GLU A 93 -13.47 -7.37 -13.18
CA GLU A 93 -13.55 -8.05 -11.89
C GLU A 93 -14.08 -7.10 -10.80
N THR A 94 -14.88 -7.65 -9.87
CA THR A 94 -15.18 -7.02 -8.58
C THR A 94 -14.67 -7.91 -7.46
N ARG A 95 -13.84 -7.38 -6.57
CA ARG A 95 -13.28 -8.12 -5.43
C ARG A 95 -13.58 -7.38 -4.13
N SER A 96 -14.15 -8.09 -3.15
CA SER A 96 -14.48 -7.55 -1.82
C SER A 96 -13.92 -8.45 -0.71
N PRO A 97 -13.45 -7.90 0.42
CA PRO A 97 -12.99 -8.71 1.54
C PRO A 97 -14.12 -9.59 2.10
N VAL A 98 -13.81 -10.84 2.40
CA VAL A 98 -14.69 -11.73 3.19
C VAL A 98 -14.29 -11.60 4.66
N GLN A 99 -15.25 -11.27 5.51
CA GLN A 99 -15.04 -11.20 6.95
C GLN A 99 -15.37 -12.55 7.59
N VAL A 100 -14.38 -13.18 8.22
CA VAL A 100 -14.55 -14.44 8.93
C VAL A 100 -14.59 -14.14 10.43
N LYS A 101 -15.65 -14.59 11.10
CA LYS A 101 -15.74 -14.62 12.56
C LYS A 101 -15.44 -16.04 13.02
N VAL A 102 -14.56 -16.16 14.01
CA VAL A 102 -14.21 -17.44 14.66
C VAL A 102 -15.01 -17.56 15.94
#